data_AF-A0A4Z1FLP5-F1
#
_entry.id   AF-A0A4Z1FLP5-F1
#
_cell.length_a   1.000
_cell.length_b   1.000
_cell.length_c   1.000
_cell.angle_alpha   90.00
_cell.angle_beta   90.00
_cell.angle_gamma   90.00
#
_symmetry.space_group_name_H-M   'P 1'
#
loop_
_entity.id
_entity.type
_entity.pdbx_description
1 polymer ?
#
loop_
_entity_poly.entity_id
_entity_poly.type
_entity_poly.pdbx_seq_one_letter_code
_entity_poly.pdbx_strand_id
1 'polypeptide(L)'
;MTQPSTSCCKDITGPENATSAILLVYDIFGFWTQTLLGADILASTKTSSSPQGIKVFVPDFFGSGNEADIAYWPADTDEKWEYIFKVFREQAEKEKSLRKTLGIINVLKERDEVKNLKSWGLLDIVGVQSDNGFARRTIFKPGAQTHPSLVDSEDAKLVTIPQL
;
A
#
# COMPACT_ATOMS: atom_id res chain seq x y z
N MET A 1 -1.75 -27.44 -3.20
CA MET A 1 -2.43 -26.92 -2.00
C MET A 1 -2.82 -25.49 -2.31
N THR A 2 -4.07 -25.28 -2.73
CA THR A 2 -4.62 -23.97 -3.04
C THR A 2 -5.00 -23.27 -1.73
N GLN A 3 -4.39 -22.12 -1.45
CA GLN A 3 -4.74 -21.31 -0.28
C GLN A 3 -6.22 -20.87 -0.36
N PRO A 4 -6.94 -20.83 0.78
CA PRO A 4 -8.34 -20.44 0.81
C PRO A 4 -8.51 -18.98 0.36
N SER A 5 -9.62 -18.71 -0.34
CA SER A 5 -9.93 -17.46 -1.01
C SER A 5 -9.65 -16.21 -0.17
N THR A 6 -8.77 -15.39 -0.73
CA THR A 6 -8.05 -14.24 -0.20
C THR A 6 -8.82 -12.93 -0.35
N SER A 7 -9.88 -12.68 0.43
CA SER A 7 -10.69 -11.46 0.25
C SER A 7 -10.01 -10.13 0.66
N CYS A 8 -8.68 -10.09 0.80
CA CYS A 8 -7.93 -8.90 1.22
C CYS A 8 -6.66 -8.68 0.39
N CYS A 9 -5.80 -9.71 0.32
CA CYS A 9 -4.47 -9.58 -0.27
C CYS A 9 -4.29 -10.48 -1.48
N LYS A 10 -3.79 -9.89 -2.56
CA LYS A 10 -3.39 -10.63 -3.75
C LYS A 10 -2.05 -11.33 -3.52
N ASP A 11 -1.18 -10.75 -2.69
CA ASP A 11 0.09 -11.35 -2.27
C ASP A 11 0.38 -11.10 -0.78
N ILE A 12 1.00 -12.09 -0.12
CA ILE A 12 1.45 -12.02 1.26
C ILE A 12 2.80 -12.74 1.36
N THR A 13 3.82 -12.06 1.86
CA THR A 13 5.17 -12.63 2.01
C THR A 13 5.75 -12.37 3.41
N GLY A 14 6.78 -13.13 3.77
CA GLY A 14 7.45 -13.07 5.07
C GLY A 14 6.98 -14.08 6.12
N PRO A 15 7.70 -14.16 7.25
CA PRO A 15 7.56 -15.24 8.22
C PRO A 15 6.27 -15.14 9.04
N GLU A 16 5.67 -16.29 9.38
CA GLU A 16 4.43 -16.36 10.18
C GLU A 16 4.58 -15.86 11.62
N ASN A 17 5.81 -15.91 12.15
CA ASN A 17 6.15 -15.43 13.49
C ASN A 17 6.74 -14.01 13.48
N ALA A 18 6.56 -13.25 12.40
CA ALA A 18 6.90 -11.83 12.37
C ALA A 18 6.13 -11.07 13.47
N THR A 19 6.77 -10.05 14.03
CA THR A 19 6.16 -9.14 15.02
C THR A 19 5.87 -7.75 14.43
N SER A 20 6.39 -7.46 13.24
CA SER A 20 6.08 -6.25 12.47
C SER A 20 5.53 -6.60 11.10
N ALA A 21 4.67 -5.72 10.58
CA ALA A 21 4.13 -5.83 9.24
C ALA A 21 4.21 -4.53 8.45
N ILE A 22 4.15 -4.67 7.12
CA ILE A 22 4.00 -3.58 6.17
C ILE A 22 2.76 -3.87 5.32
N LEU A 23 1.88 -2.88 5.20
CA LEU A 23 0.93 -2.85 4.09
C LEU A 23 1.61 -2.12 2.94
N LEU A 24 1.79 -2.80 1.81
CA LEU A 24 2.40 -2.24 0.61
C LEU A 24 1.30 -1.96 -0.41
N VAL A 25 1.04 -0.68 -0.70
CA VAL A 25 0.13 -0.25 -1.75
C VAL A 25 0.93 0.07 -3.01
N TYR A 26 0.60 -0.63 -4.08
CA TYR A 26 1.31 -0.60 -5.35
C TYR A 26 0.78 0.51 -6.28
N ASP A 27 1.49 0.74 -7.39
CA ASP A 27 1.19 1.80 -8.35
C ASP A 27 -0.19 1.62 -9.03
N ILE A 28 -0.79 2.70 -9.56
CA ILE A 28 -2.02 2.64 -10.37
C ILE A 28 -1.91 1.67 -11.54
N PHE A 29 -0.71 1.35 -12.03
CA PHE A 29 -0.47 0.38 -13.10
C PHE A 29 -0.63 -1.08 -12.69
N GLY A 30 -0.85 -1.38 -11.41
CA GLY A 30 -1.15 -2.75 -11.00
C GLY A 30 -0.03 -3.52 -10.32
N PHE A 31 -0.23 -4.83 -10.29
CA PHE A 31 0.71 -5.77 -9.70
C PHE A 31 1.83 -6.10 -10.67
N TRP A 32 2.98 -5.47 -10.44
CA TRP A 32 4.18 -5.70 -11.23
C TRP A 32 5.20 -6.55 -10.47
N THR A 33 5.98 -7.34 -11.21
CA THR A 33 7.01 -8.22 -10.63
C THR A 33 8.03 -7.47 -9.79
N GLN A 34 8.35 -6.23 -10.16
CA GLN A 34 9.28 -5.37 -9.41
C GLN A 34 8.74 -5.03 -8.02
N THR A 35 7.43 -4.75 -7.93
CA THR A 35 6.75 -4.48 -6.66
C THR A 35 6.77 -5.71 -5.76
N LEU A 36 6.49 -6.89 -6.32
CA LEU A 36 6.50 -8.16 -5.57
C LEU A 36 7.92 -8.52 -5.09
N LEU A 37 8.93 -8.33 -5.95
CA LEU A 37 10.33 -8.49 -5.54
C LEU A 37 10.70 -7.53 -4.39
N GLY A 38 10.24 -6.29 -4.46
CA GLY A 38 10.40 -5.33 -3.38
C GLY A 38 9.73 -5.81 -2.08
N ALA A 39 8.52 -6.37 -2.17
CA ALA A 39 7.83 -6.96 -1.03
C ALA A 39 8.62 -8.12 -0.40
N ASP A 40 9.19 -9.00 -1.21
CA ASP A 40 10.02 -10.12 -0.73
C ASP A 40 11.31 -9.64 -0.04
N ILE A 41 11.96 -8.61 -0.59
CA ILE A 41 13.15 -8.00 0.02
C ILE A 41 12.78 -7.40 1.39
N LEU A 42 11.69 -6.64 1.45
CA LEU A 42 11.19 -6.08 2.72
C LEU A 42 10.87 -7.18 3.73
N ALA A 43 10.22 -8.26 3.29
CA ALA A 43 9.87 -9.36 4.16
C ALA A 43 11.08 -10.08 4.78
N SER A 44 12.18 -10.17 4.01
CA SER A 44 13.45 -10.74 4.48
C SER A 44 14.22 -9.82 5.45
N THR A 45 13.82 -8.54 5.56
CA THR A 45 14.53 -7.55 6.37
C THR A 45 14.31 -7.82 7.86
N LYS A 46 15.41 -8.02 8.58
CA LYS A 46 15.41 -8.23 10.03
C LYS A 46 15.73 -6.92 10.74
N THR A 47 14.90 -6.57 11.72
CA THR A 47 15.10 -5.38 12.55
C THR A 47 15.15 -5.78 14.02
N SER A 48 15.57 -4.87 14.91
CA SER A 48 15.51 -5.10 16.36
C SER A 48 14.08 -5.37 16.85
N SER A 49 13.07 -4.79 16.20
CA SER A 49 11.65 -4.98 16.50
C SER A 49 10.99 -6.15 15.76
N SER A 50 11.67 -6.74 14.78
CA SER A 50 11.20 -7.89 13.98
C SER A 50 12.38 -8.77 13.55
N PRO A 51 13.03 -9.49 14.49
CA PRO A 51 14.26 -10.23 14.21
C PRO A 51 14.08 -11.44 13.29
N GLN A 52 12.83 -11.91 13.11
CA GLN A 52 12.51 -13.01 12.20
C GLN A 52 12.39 -12.56 10.74
N GLY A 53 12.15 -11.26 10.51
CA GLY A 53 11.69 -10.72 9.24
C GLY A 53 10.41 -9.91 9.43
N ILE A 54 9.89 -9.32 8.36
CA ILE A 54 8.66 -8.50 8.37
C ILE A 54 7.58 -9.24 7.59
N LYS A 55 6.33 -9.17 8.05
CA LYS A 55 5.20 -9.66 7.26
C LYS A 55 4.76 -8.57 6.28
N VAL A 56 4.73 -8.85 4.98
CA VAL A 56 4.31 -7.86 3.99
C VAL A 56 2.99 -8.29 3.37
N PHE A 57 2.03 -7.38 3.35
CA PHE A 57 0.71 -7.58 2.77
C PHE A 57 0.57 -6.66 1.56
N VAL A 58 0.28 -7.24 0.39
CA VAL A 58 -0.02 -6.50 -0.83
C VAL A 58 -1.52 -6.70 -1.15
N PRO A 59 -2.38 -5.75 -0.76
CA PRO A 59 -3.83 -5.85 -0.93
C PRO A 59 -4.22 -5.78 -2.41
N ASP A 60 -5.33 -6.35 -2.86
CA ASP A 60 -5.88 -5.98 -4.18
C ASP A 60 -6.56 -4.60 -4.09
N PHE A 61 -5.79 -3.53 -4.30
CA PHE A 61 -6.20 -2.17 -3.94
C PHE A 61 -7.16 -1.55 -4.95
N PHE A 62 -6.93 -1.79 -6.24
CA PHE A 62 -7.76 -1.26 -7.31
C PHE A 62 -8.82 -2.28 -7.77
N GLY A 63 -8.61 -3.57 -7.53
CA GLY A 63 -9.46 -4.63 -8.07
C GLY A 63 -9.07 -4.97 -9.51
N SER A 64 -9.30 -6.22 -9.90
CA SER A 64 -8.92 -6.73 -11.22
C SER A 64 -9.59 -5.95 -12.36
N GLY A 65 -8.77 -5.41 -13.27
CA GLY A 65 -9.21 -4.67 -14.46
C GLY A 65 -9.41 -3.16 -14.24
N ASN A 66 -9.15 -2.67 -13.04
CA ASN A 66 -9.23 -1.24 -12.70
C ASN A 66 -7.85 -0.56 -12.69
N GLU A 67 -6.78 -1.31 -12.96
CA GLU A 67 -5.45 -0.78 -13.12
C GLU A 67 -5.33 0.09 -14.39
N ALA A 68 -4.47 1.11 -14.35
CA ALA A 68 -4.13 1.89 -15.53
C ALA A 68 -3.41 1.00 -16.55
N ASP A 69 -3.75 1.17 -17.84
CA ASP A 69 -3.01 0.53 -18.92
C ASP A 69 -1.64 1.21 -19.07
N ILE A 70 -0.58 0.43 -18.89
CA ILE A 70 0.81 0.88 -18.98
C ILE A 70 1.16 1.47 -20.36
N ALA A 71 0.39 1.15 -21.41
CA ALA A 71 0.57 1.74 -22.74
C ALA A 71 0.36 3.27 -22.76
N TYR A 72 -0.35 3.81 -21.77
CA TYR A 72 -0.56 5.24 -21.57
C TYR A 72 0.59 5.91 -20.80
N TRP A 73 1.65 5.16 -20.44
CA TRP A 73 2.85 5.68 -19.79
C TRP A 73 4.10 5.48 -20.66
N PRO A 74 4.98 6.51 -20.84
CA PRO A 74 4.86 7.85 -20.28
C PRO A 74 3.68 8.64 -20.90
N ALA A 75 3.04 9.47 -20.08
CA ALA A 75 2.00 10.38 -20.53
C ALA A 75 2.65 11.57 -21.27
N ASP A 76 2.96 11.37 -22.54
CA ASP A 76 3.67 12.31 -23.41
C ASP A 76 2.75 13.11 -24.35
N THR A 77 1.44 12.94 -24.20
CA THR A 77 0.38 13.62 -24.95
C THR A 77 -0.75 14.04 -24.02
N ASP A 78 -1.53 15.05 -24.41
CA ASP A 78 -2.68 15.53 -23.63
C ASP A 78 -3.72 14.42 -23.40
N GLU A 79 -3.95 13.58 -24.41
CA GLU A 79 -4.87 12.44 -24.35
C GLU A 79 -4.42 11.39 -23.33
N LYS A 80 -3.12 11.08 -23.29
CA LYS A 80 -2.58 10.18 -22.26
C LYS A 80 -2.64 10.79 -20.87
N TRP A 81 -2.35 12.09 -20.74
CA TRP A 81 -2.51 12.79 -19.47
C TRP A 81 -3.95 12.78 -18.97
N GLU A 82 -4.91 13.05 -19.85
CA GLU A 82 -6.33 13.04 -19.49
C GLU A 82 -6.77 11.65 -19.01
N TYR A 83 -6.30 10.59 -19.68
CA TYR A 83 -6.50 9.21 -19.23
C TYR A 83 -5.90 8.96 -17.84
N ILE A 84 -4.63 9.29 -17.62
CA ILE A 84 -3.95 9.07 -16.33
C ILE A 84 -4.66 9.84 -15.21
N PHE A 85 -5.00 11.11 -15.43
CA PHE A 85 -5.76 11.88 -14.44
C PHE A 85 -7.16 11.32 -14.17
N LYS A 86 -7.82 10.74 -15.18
CA LYS A 86 -9.09 10.04 -14.98
C LYS A 86 -8.89 8.83 -14.07
N VAL A 87 -7.86 8.02 -14.29
CA VAL A 87 -7.56 6.87 -13.41
C VAL A 87 -7.27 7.33 -11.99
N PHE A 88 -6.48 8.40 -11.80
CA PHE A 88 -6.25 8.97 -10.47
C PHE A 88 -7.56 9.36 -9.76
N ARG A 89 -8.43 10.12 -10.44
CA ARG A 89 -9.73 10.55 -9.87
C ARG A 89 -10.65 9.38 -9.55
N GLU A 90 -10.64 8.33 -10.36
CA GLU A 90 -11.56 7.21 -10.21
C GLU A 90 -11.04 6.17 -9.21
N GLN A 91 -9.74 5.87 -9.22
CA GLN A 91 -9.17 4.71 -8.53
C GLN A 91 -8.32 5.07 -7.33
N ALA A 92 -7.61 6.19 -7.41
CA ALA A 92 -6.60 6.62 -6.47
C ALA A 92 -6.92 8.01 -5.86
N GLU A 93 -8.21 8.34 -5.73
CA GLU A 93 -8.66 9.51 -4.99
C GLU A 93 -8.37 9.32 -3.50
N LYS A 94 -7.89 10.38 -2.83
CA LYS A 94 -7.36 10.33 -1.45
C LYS A 94 -8.35 9.71 -0.46
N GLU A 95 -9.60 10.19 -0.45
CA GLU A 95 -10.62 9.77 0.52
C GLU A 95 -11.13 8.35 0.23
N LYS A 96 -11.27 7.99 -1.06
CA LYS A 96 -11.56 6.61 -1.49
C LYS A 96 -10.45 5.65 -1.07
N SER A 97 -9.18 6.05 -1.22
CA SER A 97 -8.02 5.25 -0.88
C SER A 97 -7.91 5.03 0.63
N LEU A 98 -8.12 6.07 1.44
CA LEU A 98 -8.21 5.95 2.90
C LEU A 98 -9.29 4.95 3.33
N ARG A 99 -10.52 5.07 2.78
CA ARG A 99 -11.61 4.13 3.11
C ARG A 99 -11.27 2.69 2.75
N LYS A 100 -10.67 2.45 1.58
CA LYS A 100 -10.21 1.13 1.16
C LYS A 100 -9.19 0.56 2.15
N THR A 101 -8.18 1.35 2.52
CA THR A 101 -7.16 0.91 3.47
C THR A 101 -7.73 0.59 4.84
N LEU A 102 -8.65 1.41 5.35
CA LEU A 102 -9.34 1.11 6.61
C LEU A 102 -10.14 -0.20 6.51
N GLY A 103 -10.82 -0.44 5.39
CA GLY A 103 -11.54 -1.69 5.12
C GLY A 103 -10.60 -2.90 5.10
N ILE A 104 -9.47 -2.81 4.38
CA ILE A 104 -8.41 -3.81 4.33
C ILE A 104 -7.89 -4.13 5.73
N ILE A 105 -7.54 -3.11 6.51
CA ILE A 105 -7.06 -3.29 7.89
C ILE A 105 -8.11 -3.96 8.77
N ASN A 106 -9.39 -3.61 8.63
CA ASN A 106 -10.46 -4.26 9.40
C ASN A 106 -10.60 -5.74 9.03
N VAL A 107 -10.52 -6.10 7.74
CA VAL A 107 -10.51 -7.50 7.32
C VAL A 107 -9.29 -8.24 7.85
N LEU A 108 -8.11 -7.61 7.80
CA LEU A 108 -6.87 -8.22 8.29
C LEU A 108 -6.94 -8.50 9.79
N LYS A 109 -7.48 -7.58 10.61
CA LYS A 109 -7.60 -7.75 12.08
C LYS A 109 -8.33 -9.01 12.51
N GLU A 110 -9.25 -9.52 11.70
CA GLU A 110 -9.99 -10.75 12.00
C GLU A 110 -9.20 -12.03 11.69
N ARG A 111 -8.03 -11.92 11.04
CA ARG A 111 -7.23 -13.07 10.64
C ARG A 111 -6.27 -13.53 11.73
N ASP A 112 -6.08 -14.84 11.84
CA ASP A 112 -5.11 -15.40 12.78
C ASP A 112 -3.67 -14.99 12.46
N GLU A 113 -3.34 -14.83 11.17
CA GLU A 113 -2.00 -14.49 10.66
C GLU A 113 -1.49 -13.13 11.14
N VAL A 114 -2.37 -12.24 11.64
CA VAL A 114 -1.98 -10.91 12.13
C VAL A 114 -1.95 -10.79 13.65
N LYS A 115 -2.40 -11.81 14.40
CA LYS A 115 -2.53 -11.73 15.87
C LYS A 115 -1.20 -11.48 16.59
N ASN A 116 -0.09 -11.91 16.00
CA ASN A 116 1.26 -11.72 16.56
C ASN A 116 1.90 -10.37 16.19
N LEU A 117 1.26 -9.60 15.30
CA LEU A 117 1.81 -8.34 14.80
C LEU A 117 1.57 -7.20 15.81
N LYS A 118 2.66 -6.55 16.21
CA LYS A 118 2.70 -5.47 17.24
C LYS A 118 2.92 -4.09 16.63
N SER A 119 3.40 -4.04 15.38
CA SER A 119 3.70 -2.80 14.66
C SER A 119 3.37 -2.95 13.19
N TRP A 120 2.81 -1.88 12.63
CA TRP A 120 2.46 -1.79 11.23
C TRP A 120 3.12 -0.57 10.63
N GLY A 121 3.69 -0.72 9.44
CA GLY A 121 4.11 0.36 8.55
C GLY A 121 3.25 0.39 7.29
N LEU A 122 3.21 1.54 6.64
CA LEU A 122 2.65 1.70 5.30
C LEU A 122 3.80 1.98 4.32
N LEU A 123 3.81 1.30 3.18
CA LEU A 123 4.58 1.70 2.01
C LEU A 123 3.60 2.00 0.88
N ASP A 124 3.53 3.25 0.42
CA ASP A 124 2.64 3.69 -0.65
C ASP A 124 3.44 4.16 -1.86
N ILE A 125 3.37 3.38 -2.94
CA ILE A 125 4.08 3.68 -4.19
C ILE A 125 3.43 4.84 -4.95
N VAL A 126 2.13 5.09 -4.79
CA VAL A 126 1.47 6.20 -5.51
C VAL A 126 1.54 7.50 -4.70
N GLY A 127 1.70 7.38 -3.38
CA GLY A 127 1.75 8.52 -2.45
C GLY A 127 0.39 9.15 -2.15
N VAL A 128 -0.69 8.40 -2.33
CA VAL A 128 -2.06 8.93 -2.20
C VAL A 128 -2.52 8.97 -0.74
N GLN A 129 -1.89 8.17 0.13
CA GLN A 129 -2.38 7.93 1.49
C GLN A 129 -1.64 8.68 2.60
N SER A 130 -0.54 9.38 2.31
CA SER A 130 0.31 9.99 3.33
C SER A 130 -0.24 11.28 3.97
N ASP A 131 -1.30 11.82 3.39
CA ASP A 131 -1.45 13.28 3.33
C ASP A 131 -2.72 13.80 4.04
N ASN A 132 -3.67 12.93 4.40
CA ASN A 132 -5.00 13.34 4.89
C ASN A 132 -5.26 13.08 6.39
N GLY A 133 -4.23 13.17 7.26
CA GLY A 133 -4.36 12.73 8.66
C GLY A 133 -4.63 11.21 8.77
N PHE A 134 -4.26 10.48 7.71
CA PHE A 134 -4.34 9.03 7.57
C PHE A 134 -3.70 8.31 8.76
N ALA A 135 -2.56 8.81 9.22
CA ALA A 135 -1.86 8.29 10.38
C ALA A 135 -2.69 8.35 11.69
N ARG A 136 -3.53 9.37 11.87
CA ARG A 136 -4.38 9.50 13.08
C ARG A 136 -5.54 8.51 13.11
N ARG A 137 -5.90 7.95 11.95
CA ARG A 137 -7.08 7.09 11.76
C ARG A 137 -6.70 5.62 11.57
N THR A 138 -5.42 5.31 11.51
CA THR A 138 -4.90 4.00 11.13
C THR A 138 -3.97 3.44 12.21
N ILE A 139 -3.56 2.18 12.03
CA ILE A 139 -2.67 1.46 12.96
C ILE A 139 -1.17 1.67 12.63
N PHE A 140 -0.87 2.46 11.59
CA PHE A 140 0.48 2.60 11.06
C PHE A 140 1.34 3.52 11.93
N LYS A 141 2.60 3.12 12.15
CA LYS A 141 3.56 3.81 13.03
C LYS A 141 4.60 4.61 12.22
N PRO A 142 5.15 4.06 11.13
CA PRO A 142 5.77 4.87 10.08
C PRO A 142 5.04 4.69 8.74
N GLY A 143 5.17 5.70 7.87
CA GLY A 143 4.85 5.61 6.45
C GLY A 143 6.10 5.85 5.60
N ALA A 144 6.10 5.30 4.40
CA ALA A 144 7.10 5.60 3.38
C ALA A 144 6.41 5.70 2.01
N GLN A 145 6.91 6.57 1.16
CA GLN A 145 6.42 6.78 -0.18
C GLN A 145 7.56 6.69 -1.19
N THR A 146 7.24 6.21 -2.39
CA THR A 146 8.17 6.29 -3.51
C THR A 146 7.49 7.08 -4.60
N HIS A 147 8.10 8.15 -5.12
CA HIS A 147 7.55 8.95 -6.25
C HIS A 147 6.08 9.38 -6.11
N PRO A 148 5.70 10.04 -5.00
CA PRO A 148 4.32 10.42 -4.76
C PRO A 148 3.80 11.38 -5.84
N SER A 149 2.60 11.12 -6.32
CA SER A 149 1.91 11.95 -7.31
C SER A 149 0.91 12.87 -6.64
N LEU A 150 0.72 14.08 -7.19
CA LEU A 150 -0.32 15.03 -6.73
C LEU A 150 -0.16 15.48 -5.27
N VAL A 151 1.08 15.54 -4.76
CA VAL A 151 1.38 16.03 -3.41
C VAL A 151 0.98 17.49 -3.27
N ASP A 152 0.21 17.82 -2.24
CA ASP A 152 -0.08 19.20 -1.84
C ASP A 152 0.82 19.59 -0.67
N SER A 153 1.38 20.79 -0.70
CA SER A 153 2.18 21.32 0.40
C SER A 153 1.40 21.45 1.72
N GLU A 154 0.07 21.59 1.66
CA GLU A 154 -0.78 21.65 2.85
C GLU A 154 -0.87 20.30 3.57
N ASP A 155 -0.67 19.20 2.85
CA ASP A 155 -0.73 17.84 3.39
C ASP A 155 0.37 17.61 4.45
N ALA A 156 1.53 18.27 4.29
CA ALA A 156 2.63 18.21 5.24
C ALA A 156 2.22 18.63 6.66
N LYS A 157 1.23 19.53 6.80
CA LYS A 157 0.72 19.99 8.10
C LYS A 157 -0.07 18.90 8.84
N LEU A 158 -0.51 17.86 8.13
CA LEU A 158 -1.33 16.77 8.66
C LEU A 158 -0.50 15.54 9.04
N VAL A 159 0.80 15.53 8.75
CA VAL A 159 1.73 14.45 9.10
C VAL A 159 1.91 14.36 10.61
N THR A 160 1.60 13.19 11.18
CA THR A 160 1.73 12.93 12.63
C THR A 160 2.55 11.70 12.99
N ILE A 161 3.07 10.99 11.98
CA ILE A 161 4.00 9.87 12.14
C ILE A 161 5.22 10.14 11.26
N PRO A 162 6.37 9.50 11.54
CA PRO A 162 7.51 9.56 10.63
C PRO A 162 7.09 9.14 9.20
N GLN A 163 7.45 9.97 8.23
CA GLN A 163 7.25 9.75 6.80
C GLN A 163 8.61 9.81 6.09
N LEU A 164 8.81 8.91 5.14
CA LEU A 164 9.93 8.92 4.19
C LEU A 164 9.42 9.18 2.78
#